data_AF-A0A2D5QFR2-F1
#
_entry.id   AF-A0A2D5QFR2-F1
#
_cell.length_a   1.000
_cell.length_b   1.000
_cell.length_c   1.000
_cell.angle_alpha   90.00
_cell.angle_beta   90.00
_cell.angle_gamma   90.00
#
_symmetry.space_group_name_H-M   'P 1'
#
loop_
_entity.id
_entity.type
_entity.pdbx_description
1 polymer ?
#
loop_
_entity_poly.entity_id
_entity_poly.type
_entity_poly.pdbx_seq_one_letter_code
_entity_poly.pdbx_strand_id
1 'polypeptide(L)'
;MGIGTALLGRKAAYVCTEAVEEVIEAHYQKQIDELEGIHDDVREKIIKFQEDEVEHKNTAINQGSQQTFGYSILRKTINETTKLAIFMAERY
;
A
#
# COMPACT_ATOMS: atom_id res chain seq x y z
N MET A 1 -28.55 1.70 13.66
CA MET A 1 -28.04 2.11 12.33
C MET A 1 -26.79 3.00 12.48
N GLY A 2 -25.76 2.57 13.22
CA GLY A 2 -24.57 3.43 13.47
C GLY A 2 -23.29 2.63 13.65
N ILE A 3 -23.37 1.52 14.39
CA ILE A 3 -22.23 0.61 14.58
C ILE A 3 -21.83 -0.07 13.26
N GLY A 4 -22.80 -0.45 12.42
CA GLY A 4 -22.56 -1.06 11.11
C GLY A 4 -21.84 -0.12 10.13
N THR A 5 -22.27 1.14 10.03
CA THR A 5 -21.65 2.15 9.15
C THR A 5 -20.26 2.56 9.64
N ALA A 6 -20.07 2.67 10.96
CA ALA A 6 -18.77 2.97 11.55
C ALA A 6 -17.75 1.81 11.40
N LEU A 7 -18.22 0.56 11.45
CA LEU A 7 -17.40 -0.61 11.13
C LEU A 7 -17.05 -0.67 9.64
N LEU A 8 -18.01 -0.38 8.76
CA LEU A 8 -17.76 -0.31 7.31
C LEU A 8 -16.73 0.79 6.95
N GLY A 9 -16.81 1.97 7.58
CA GLY A 9 -15.83 3.04 7.38
C GLY A 9 -14.41 2.64 7.81
N ARG A 10 -14.28 1.98 8.96
CA ARG A 10 -12.97 1.47 9.42
C ARG A 10 -12.41 0.37 8.51
N LYS A 11 -13.25 -0.59 8.10
CA LYS A 11 -12.81 -1.64 7.18
C LYS A 11 -12.41 -1.08 5.81
N ALA A 12 -13.16 -0.10 5.28
CA ALA A 12 -12.79 0.61 4.05
C ALA A 12 -11.44 1.35 4.17
N ALA A 13 -11.14 1.95 5.33
CA ALA A 13 -9.82 2.54 5.58
C ALA A 13 -8.70 1.48 5.53
N TYR A 14 -8.92 0.28 6.08
CA TYR A 14 -7.97 -0.83 5.96
C TYR A 14 -7.80 -1.32 4.51
N VAL A 15 -8.86 -1.32 3.68
CA VAL A 15 -8.72 -1.60 2.23
C VAL A 15 -7.85 -0.54 1.56
N CYS A 16 -8.01 0.71 1.96
CA CYS A 16 -7.21 1.83 1.47
C CYS A 16 -5.74 1.64 1.80
N THR A 17 -5.42 1.39 3.08
CA THR A 17 -4.05 1.11 3.53
C THR A 17 -3.47 -0.08 2.77
N GLU A 18 -4.16 -1.22 2.75
CA GLU A 18 -3.66 -2.42 2.06
C GLU A 18 -3.38 -2.16 0.57
N ALA A 19 -4.27 -1.46 -0.13
CA ALA A 19 -4.12 -1.17 -1.55
C ALA A 19 -3.00 -0.15 -1.83
N VAL A 20 -2.81 0.85 -0.96
CA VAL A 20 -1.73 1.83 -1.08
C VAL A 20 -0.38 1.17 -0.80
N GLU A 21 -0.27 0.41 0.31
CA GLU A 21 0.99 -0.23 0.69
C GLU A 21 1.44 -1.27 -0.34
N GLU A 22 0.52 -1.98 -1.00
CA GLU A 22 0.89 -2.88 -2.10
C GLU A 22 1.55 -2.14 -3.28
N VAL A 23 1.09 -0.93 -3.60
CA VAL A 23 1.74 -0.13 -4.65
C VAL A 23 3.08 0.40 -4.18
N ILE A 24 3.18 0.86 -2.94
CA ILE A 24 4.41 1.40 -2.36
C ILE A 24 5.48 0.30 -2.27
N GLU A 25 5.12 -0.90 -1.82
CA GLU A 25 6.02 -2.06 -1.78
C GLU A 25 6.61 -2.38 -3.17
N ALA A 26 5.76 -2.39 -4.21
CA ALA A 26 6.20 -2.61 -5.59
C ALA A 26 7.09 -1.48 -6.10
N HIS A 27 6.82 -0.24 -5.70
CA HIS A 27 7.63 0.92 -6.05
C HIS A 27 9.00 0.90 -5.34
N TYR A 28 9.05 0.54 -4.06
CA TYR A 28 10.32 0.36 -3.35
C TYR A 28 11.14 -0.79 -3.92
N GLN A 29 10.50 -1.91 -4.31
CA GLN A 29 11.22 -2.99 -4.99
C GLN A 29 11.92 -2.48 -6.25
N LYS A 30 11.20 -1.71 -7.08
CA LYS A 30 11.77 -1.10 -8.28
C LYS A 30 12.95 -0.17 -7.94
N GLN A 31 12.83 0.66 -6.90
CA GLN A 31 13.94 1.52 -6.45
C GLN A 31 15.15 0.69 -5.98
N ILE A 32 14.92 -0.40 -5.24
CA ILE A 32 15.98 -1.32 -4.76
C ILE A 32 16.72 -1.95 -5.94
N ASP A 33 15.98 -2.36 -6.98
CA ASP A 33 16.55 -2.93 -8.20
C ASP A 33 17.33 -1.88 -9.01
N GLU A 34 16.85 -0.63 -9.07
CA GLU A 34 17.54 0.48 -9.74
C GLU A 34 18.80 0.98 -8.98
N LEU A 35 18.83 0.81 -7.66
CA LEU A 35 19.96 1.21 -6.80
C LEU A 35 21.02 0.11 -6.63
N GLU A 36 20.77 -1.10 -7.17
CA GLU A 36 21.68 -2.24 -7.07
C GLU A 36 23.06 -1.91 -7.66
N GLY A 37 24.11 -1.98 -6.83
CA GLY A 37 25.49 -1.74 -7.24
C GLY A 37 25.93 -0.27 -7.33
N ILE A 38 25.09 0.69 -6.91
CA ILE A 38 25.44 2.11 -6.88
C ILE A 38 25.51 2.65 -5.44
N HIS A 39 24.43 2.49 -4.67
CA HIS A 39 24.28 3.09 -3.33
C HIS A 39 23.68 2.08 -2.34
N ASP A 40 24.52 1.17 -1.82
CA ASP A 40 24.09 0.13 -0.87
C ASP A 40 23.55 0.70 0.46
N ASP A 41 24.04 1.85 0.92
CA ASP A 41 23.60 2.48 2.17
C ASP A 41 22.18 3.08 2.08
N VAL A 42 21.79 3.55 0.89
CA VAL A 42 20.43 4.03 0.61
C VAL A 42 19.50 2.85 0.38
N ARG A 43 20.00 1.81 -0.31
CA ARG A 43 19.27 0.55 -0.55
C ARG A 43 18.85 -0.13 0.75
N GLU A 44 19.74 -0.27 1.73
CA GLU A 44 19.40 -0.87 3.03
C GLU A 44 18.28 -0.10 3.75
N LYS A 45 18.26 1.24 3.64
CA LYS A 45 17.19 2.06 4.22
C LYS A 45 15.85 1.81 3.52
N ILE A 46 15.85 1.74 2.19
CA ILE A 46 14.63 1.49 1.41
C ILE A 46 14.09 0.08 1.69
N ILE A 47 14.96 -0.93 1.82
CA ILE A 47 14.56 -2.29 2.22
C ILE A 47 13.86 -2.26 3.58
N LYS A 48 14.43 -1.55 4.56
CA LYS A 48 13.82 -1.43 5.87
C LYS A 48 12.45 -0.75 5.82
N PHE A 49 12.29 0.31 5.03
CA PHE A 49 11.00 0.94 4.82
C PHE A 49 10.00 0.01 4.12
N GLN A 50 10.45 -0.79 3.15
CA GLN A 50 9.61 -1.79 2.48
C GLN A 50 9.09 -2.85 3.47
N GLU A 51 9.93 -3.31 4.41
CA GLU A 51 9.51 -4.23 5.47
C GLU A 51 8.43 -3.63 6.39
N ASP A 52 8.58 -2.35 6.76
CA ASP A 52 7.58 -1.64 7.57
C ASP A 52 6.21 -1.57 6.82
N GLU A 53 6.21 -1.33 5.51
CA GLU A 53 4.96 -1.31 4.71
C GLU A 53 4.32 -2.70 4.57
N VAL A 54 5.13 -3.76 4.52
CA VAL A 54 4.62 -5.14 4.56
C VAL A 54 3.91 -5.42 5.89
N GLU A 55 4.44 -4.91 7.01
CA GLU A 55 3.80 -5.02 8.32
C GLU A 55 2.48 -4.23 8.38
N HIS A 56 2.45 -3.01 7.83
CA HIS A 56 1.22 -2.21 7.71
C HIS A 56 0.14 -2.93 6.87
N LYS A 57 0.52 -3.50 5.73
CA LYS A 57 -0.38 -4.29 4.87
C LYS A 57 -0.95 -5.50 5.61
N ASN A 58 -0.11 -6.26 6.31
CA ASN A 58 -0.53 -7.41 7.10
C ASN A 58 -1.48 -7.01 8.23
N THR A 59 -1.23 -5.88 8.88
CA THR A 59 -2.11 -5.33 9.92
C THR A 59 -3.48 -4.97 9.34
N ALA A 60 -3.54 -4.35 8.16
CA ALA A 60 -4.79 -4.01 7.49
C ALA A 60 -5.60 -5.28 7.12
N ILE A 61 -4.92 -6.33 6.65
CA ILE A 61 -5.54 -7.64 6.36
C ILE A 61 -6.12 -8.25 7.65
N ASN A 62 -5.34 -8.28 8.73
CA ASN A 62 -5.75 -8.83 10.02
C ASN A 62 -6.94 -8.06 10.64
N GLN A 63 -7.01 -6.75 10.43
CA GLN A 63 -8.13 -5.91 10.87
C GLN A 63 -9.39 -6.05 9.99
N GLY A 64 -9.32 -6.87 8.94
CA GLY A 64 -10.45 -7.27 8.12
C GLY A 64 -10.68 -6.40 6.89
N SER A 65 -9.62 -5.88 6.26
CA SER A 65 -9.70 -5.23 4.94
C SER A 65 -10.52 -6.08 3.95
N GLN A 66 -10.22 -7.39 3.88
CA GLN A 66 -10.85 -8.34 2.95
C GLN A 66 -12.32 -8.64 3.28
N GLN A 67 -12.79 -8.31 4.48
CA GLN A 67 -14.18 -8.48 4.88
C GLN A 67 -15.06 -7.27 4.50
N THR A 68 -14.50 -6.27 3.83
CA THR A 68 -15.23 -5.09 3.37
C THR A 68 -16.14 -5.45 2.20
N PHE A 69 -17.38 -5.00 2.25
CA PHE A 69 -18.29 -5.12 1.11
C PHE A 69 -17.74 -4.33 -0.09
N GLY A 70 -17.57 -4.98 -1.24
CA GLY A 70 -16.97 -4.35 -2.43
C GLY A 70 -15.45 -4.24 -2.40
N TYR A 71 -14.77 -4.97 -1.50
CA TYR A 71 -13.31 -5.00 -1.35
C TYR A 71 -12.54 -5.01 -2.67
N SER A 72 -12.84 -5.95 -3.58
CA SER A 72 -12.11 -6.11 -4.84
C SER A 72 -12.19 -4.86 -5.73
N ILE A 73 -13.35 -4.18 -5.74
CA ILE A 73 -13.56 -2.96 -6.53
C ILE A 73 -12.79 -1.80 -5.90
N LEU A 74 -12.99 -1.57 -4.60
CA LEU A 74 -12.31 -0.49 -3.86
C LEU A 74 -10.79 -0.63 -3.98
N ARG A 75 -10.28 -1.83 -3.71
CA ARG A 75 -8.86 -2.16 -3.79
C ARG A 75 -8.29 -1.87 -5.18
N LYS A 76 -8.96 -2.31 -6.25
CA LYS A 76 -8.52 -2.04 -7.63
C LYS A 76 -8.50 -0.54 -7.93
N THR A 77 -9.56 0.18 -7.58
CA THR A 77 -9.64 1.62 -7.81
C THR A 77 -8.50 2.36 -7.11
N ILE A 78 -8.24 2.02 -5.85
CA ILE A 78 -7.20 2.65 -5.04
C ILE A 78 -5.82 2.31 -5.61
N ASN A 79 -5.55 1.03 -5.91
CA ASN A 79 -4.31 0.59 -6.55
C ASN A 79 -4.00 1.39 -7.82
N GLU A 80 -4.93 1.46 -8.77
CA GLU A 80 -4.73 2.16 -10.04
C GLU A 80 -4.52 3.67 -9.83
N THR A 81 -5.26 4.27 -8.89
CA THR A 81 -5.12 5.71 -8.58
C THR A 81 -3.76 6.01 -7.95
N THR A 82 -3.30 5.19 -7.01
CA THR A 82 -2.00 5.35 -6.34
C THR A 82 -0.85 5.13 -7.33
N LYS A 83 -0.93 4.12 -8.19
CA LYS A 83 0.04 3.90 -9.27
C LYS A 83 0.13 5.12 -10.19
N LEU A 84 -1.01 5.68 -10.57
CA LEU A 84 -1.05 6.87 -11.41
C LEU A 84 -0.40 8.07 -10.71
N ALA A 85 -0.68 8.26 -9.41
CA ALA A 85 -0.09 9.34 -8.63
C ALA A 85 1.44 9.23 -8.54
N ILE A 86 1.97 8.03 -8.27
CA ILE A 86 3.41 7.77 -8.22
C ILE A 86 4.03 7.98 -9.60
N PHE A 87 3.41 7.46 -10.66
CA PHE A 87 3.91 7.66 -12.03
C PHE A 87 3.96 9.14 -12.40
N MET A 88 2.94 9.92 -12.02
CA MET A 88 2.96 11.37 -12.24
C MET A 88 4.06 12.05 -11.42
N ALA A 89 4.27 11.63 -10.16
CA ALA A 89 5.29 12.18 -9.28
C ALA A 89 6.73 11.82 -9.72
N GLU A 90 6.97 10.65 -10.30
CA GLU A 90 8.26 10.28 -10.90
C GLU A 90 8.54 11.06 -12.20
N ARG A 91 7.51 11.55 -12.88
CA ARG A 91 7.60 12.19 -14.20
C ARG A 91 7.74 13.72 -14.14
N TYR A 92 7.46 14.34 -12.99
CA TYR A 92 7.58 15.77 -12.73
C TYR A 92 8.76 16.06 -11.82
#